data_AF-W1UVX3-F1
#
_entry.id   AF-W1UVX3-F1
#
_cell.length_a   1.000
_cell.length_b   1.000
_cell.length_c   1.000
_cell.angle_alpha   90.00
_cell.angle_beta   90.00
_cell.angle_gamma   90.00
#
_symmetry.space_group_name_H-M   'P 1'
#
loop_
_entity.id
_entity.type
_entity.pdbx_description
1 polymer ?
#
loop_
_entity_poly.entity_id
_entity_poly.type
_entity_poly.pdbx_seq_one_letter_code
_entity_poly.pdbx_strand_id
1 'polypeptide(L)' 'THNRAVKVHATVKTTGKTGVEMEALTAVQVGLLTVYDMCKAIDKGMIIGPTYLVEKEGGKSGHFVRSFVE' A
#
# COMPACT_ATOMS: atom_id res chain seq x y z
N THR A 1 17.98 13.17 3.20
CA THR A 1 18.48 12.28 2.13
C THR A 1 18.37 10.82 2.57
N HIS A 2 17.18 10.24 2.50
CA HIS A 2 17.03 8.77 2.58
C HIS A 2 16.64 8.28 1.19
N ASN A 3 17.63 8.23 0.31
CA ASN A 3 17.45 8.10 -1.14
C ASN A 3 17.25 6.63 -1.59
N ARG A 4 16.91 5.72 -0.67
CA ARG A 4 16.73 4.29 -0.94
C ARG A 4 15.55 3.79 -0.13
N ALA A 5 14.50 3.39 -0.82
CA ALA A 5 13.30 2.80 -0.24
C ALA A 5 12.77 1.70 -1.17
N VAL A 6 12.16 0.67 -0.58
CA VAL A 6 11.39 -0.33 -1.32
C VAL A 6 9.98 0.21 -1.49
N LYS A 7 9.53 0.32 -2.75
CA LYS A 7 8.16 0.73 -3.08
C LYS A 7 7.32 -0.51 -3.38
N VAL A 8 6.16 -0.62 -2.73
CA VAL A 8 5.22 -1.72 -2.94
C VAL A 8 3.88 -1.14 -3.40
N HIS A 9 3.33 -1.70 -4.47
CA HIS A 9 2.00 -1.38 -4.98
C HIS A 9 1.18 -2.67 -5.06
N ALA A 10 -0.08 -2.60 -4.67
CA ALA A 10 -1.03 -3.70 -4.81
C ALA A 10 -2.32 -3.21 -5.49
N THR A 11 -2.83 -4.02 -6.41
CA THR A 11 -4.12 -3.80 -7.07
C THR A 11 -5.00 -5.01 -6.79
N VAL A 12 -6.19 -4.76 -6.25
CA VAL A 12 -7.18 -5.80 -5.96
C VAL A 12 -8.44 -5.49 -6.76
N LYS A 13 -9.08 -6.54 -7.29
CA LYS A 13 -10.33 -6.45 -8.04
C LYS A 13 -11.31 -7.49 -7.51
N THR A 14 -12.58 -7.12 -7.43
CA THR A 14 -13.66 -8.04 -7.06
C THR A 14 -14.96 -7.64 -7.75
N THR A 15 -15.89 -8.59 -7.83
CA THR A 15 -17.29 -8.34 -8.19
C THR A 15 -18.13 -8.49 -6.92
N GLY A 16 -18.35 -7.40 -6.19
CA GLY A 16 -19.01 -7.41 -4.88
C GLY A 16 -19.75 -6.10 -4.57
N LYS A 17 -20.49 -6.10 -3.45
CA LYS A 17 -21.25 -4.91 -3.00
C LYS A 17 -20.38 -3.88 -2.26
N THR A 18 -19.19 -4.27 -1.84
CA THR A 18 -18.23 -3.46 -1.08
C THR A 18 -16.96 -3.25 -1.89
N GLY A 19 -16.29 -2.12 -1.66
CA GLY A 19 -14.96 -1.89 -2.22
C GLY A 19 -13.91 -2.80 -1.62
N VAL A 20 -12.73 -2.82 -2.23
CA VAL A 20 -11.57 -3.64 -1.83
C VAL A 20 -10.38 -2.79 -1.38
N GLU A 21 -10.66 -1.62 -0.81
CA GLU A 21 -9.62 -0.70 -0.31
C GLU A 21 -8.77 -1.39 0.76
N MET A 22 -9.41 -2.16 1.64
CA MET A 22 -8.74 -2.82 2.77
C MET A 22 -7.87 -3.99 2.33
N GLU A 23 -8.29 -4.74 1.31
CA GLU A 23 -7.53 -5.85 0.74
C GLU A 23 -6.25 -5.33 0.08
N ALA A 24 -6.36 -4.23 -0.68
CA ALA A 24 -5.19 -3.59 -1.29
C ALA A 24 -4.22 -3.03 -0.24
N LEU A 25 -4.73 -2.29 0.76
CA LEU A 25 -3.90 -1.74 1.83
C LEU A 25 -3.24 -2.83 2.68
N THR A 26 -3.97 -3.90 2.99
CA THR A 26 -3.46 -5.04 3.76
C THR A 26 -2.39 -5.79 2.97
N ALA A 27 -2.58 -6.03 1.67
CA ALA A 27 -1.58 -6.68 0.84
C ALA A 27 -0.24 -5.92 0.83
N VAL A 28 -0.28 -4.59 0.72
CA VAL A 28 0.92 -3.75 0.79
C VAL A 28 1.58 -3.84 2.18
N GLN A 29 0.79 -3.71 3.25
CA GLN A 29 1.31 -3.75 4.62
C GLN A 29 1.98 -5.09 4.94
N VAL A 30 1.32 -6.20 4.61
CA VAL A 30 1.89 -7.53 4.83
C VAL A 30 3.16 -7.72 3.99
N GLY A 31 3.16 -7.29 2.73
CA GLY A 31 4.36 -7.35 1.88
C GLY A 31 5.53 -6.54 2.47
N LEU A 32 5.27 -5.34 2.98
CA LEU A 32 6.29 -4.51 3.63
C LEU A 32 6.78 -5.14 4.95
N LEU A 33 5.90 -5.74 5.74
CA LEU A 33 6.27 -6.48 6.94
C LEU A 33 7.13 -7.70 6.61
N THR A 34 6.86 -8.40 5.51
CA THR A 34 7.73 -9.50 5.03
C THR A 34 9.12 -8.99 4.66
N VAL A 35 9.22 -7.85 3.96
CA VAL A 35 10.52 -7.23 3.65
C VAL A 35 11.25 -6.84 4.94
N TYR A 36 10.55 -6.26 5.91
CA TYR A 36 11.14 -5.95 7.21
C TYR A 36 11.66 -7.22 7.89
N ASP A 37 10.86 -8.29 7.91
CA ASP A 37 11.25 -9.55 8.54
C ASP A 37 12.52 -10.16 7.94
N MET A 38 12.67 -10.11 6.63
CA MET A 38 13.84 -10.62 5.92
C MET A 38 15.10 -9.77 6.14
N CYS A 39 14.94 -8.46 6.38
CA CYS A 39 16.07 -7.52 6.50
C CYS A 39 16.38 -7.08 7.95
N LYS A 40 15.53 -7.40 8.93
CA LYS A 40 15.67 -6.95 10.34
C LYS A 40 16.98 -7.36 11.02
N ALA A 41 17.66 -8.38 10.49
CA ALA A 41 18.97 -8.82 10.99
C ALA A 41 20.10 -7.85 10.60
N ILE A 42 19.94 -7.14 9.48
CA ILE A 42 20.92 -6.21 8.92
C ILE A 42 20.70 -4.82 9.52
N ASP A 43 19.44 -4.36 9.52
CA ASP A 43 19.06 -3.06 10.06
C ASP A 43 17.68 -3.14 10.72
N LYS A 44 17.57 -2.74 11.99
CA LYS A 44 16.31 -2.68 12.74
C LYS A 44 15.63 -1.31 12.64
N GLY A 45 16.34 -0.29 12.18
CA GLY A 45 15.87 1.09 12.04
C GLY A 45 15.05 1.35 10.77
N MET A 46 14.77 0.32 9.96
CA MET A 46 13.92 0.45 8.77
C MET A 46 12.54 0.99 9.14
N ILE A 47 12.05 1.95 8.35
CA ILE A 47 10.74 2.57 8.54
C ILE A 47 9.81 2.09 7.44
N ILE A 48 8.64 1.57 7.83
CA ILE A 48 7.56 1.23 6.91
C ILE A 48 6.64 2.44 6.75
N GLY A 49 6.46 2.92 5.52
CA GLY A 49 5.45 3.91 5.17
C GLY A 49 5.99 5.15 4.43
N PRO A 50 5.10 6.09 4.09
CA PRO A 50 3.65 6.05 4.30
C PRO A 50 2.95 5.01 3.39
N THR A 51 1.84 4.44 3.87
CA THR A 51 0.96 3.56 3.06
C THR A 51 -0.37 4.22 2.84
N TYR A 52 -0.89 4.14 1.62
CA TYR A 52 -2.10 4.83 1.24
C TYR A 52 -2.76 4.26 -0.01
N LEU A 53 -4.06 4.56 -0.16
CA LEU A 53 -4.82 4.25 -1.36
C LEU A 53 -4.47 5.25 -2.46
N VAL A 54 -4.05 4.73 -3.62
CA VAL A 54 -3.72 5.52 -4.81
C VAL A 54 -4.96 5.76 -5.67
N GLU A 55 -5.74 4.71 -5.89
CA GLU A 55 -6.89 4.73 -6.78
C GLU A 55 -7.92 3.70 -6.30
N LYS A 56 -9.20 4.01 -6.51
CA LYS A 56 -10.31 3.08 -6.34
C LYS A 56 -11.38 3.39 -7.35
N GLU A 57 -11.80 2.38 -8.11
CA GLU A 57 -12.93 2.47 -9.04
C GLU A 57 -14.11 1.65 -8.52
N GLY A 58 -15.32 2.18 -8.69
CA GLY A 58 -16.57 1.47 -8.42
C GLY A 58 -17.23 1.75 -7.06
N GLY A 59 -18.49 1.31 -6.95
CA GLY A 59 -19.35 1.59 -5.82
C GLY A 59 -20.01 2.98 -5.90
N LYS A 60 -20.84 3.31 -4.89
CA LYS A 60 -21.60 4.57 -4.86
C LYS A 60 -20.72 5.82 -4.80
N SER A 61 -19.51 5.70 -4.27
CA SER A 61 -18.56 6.81 -4.16
C SER A 61 -17.83 7.14 -5.47
N GLY A 62 -18.03 6.34 -6.53
CA GLY A 62 -17.43 6.59 -7.84
C GLY A 62 -15.93 6.31 -7.88
N HIS A 63 -15.26 6.94 -8.85
CA HIS A 63 -13.83 6.80 -9.07
C HIS A 63 -13.05 7.81 -8.21
N PHE A 64 -12.17 7.29 -7.36
CA PHE A 64 -11.24 8.06 -6.56
C PHE A 64 -9.84 7.87 -7.13
N VAL A 65 -9.15 8.98 -7.36
CA VAL A 65 -7.71 9.01 -7.66
C VAL A 65 -7.08 10.01 -6.70
N ARG A 66 -6.05 9.58 -5.98
CA ARG A 66 -5.32 10.45 -5.07
C ARG A 66 -4.56 11.51 -5.89
N SER A 67 -4.88 12.77 -5.64
CA SER A 67 -4.09 13.91 -6.11
C SER A 67 -2.81 14.01 -5.28
N PHE A 68 -1.65 13.81 -5.91
CA PHE A 68 -0.37 14.09 -5.26
C PHE A 68 -0.18 15.61 -5.20
N VAL A 69 -0.04 16.15 -3.99
CA VAL A 69 0.61 17.45 -3.78
C VAL A 69 2.04 17.08 -3.39
N GLU A 70 3.00 17.40 -4.26
CA GLU A 70 4.44 17.23 -3.99
C GLU A 70 4.89 18.07 -2.77
#